data_AF-A0A6C0BT53-F1
#
_entry.id   AF-A0A6C0BT53-F1
#
_cell.length_a   1.000
_cell.length_b   1.000
_cell.length_c   1.000
_cell.angle_alpha   90.00
_cell.angle_beta   90.00
_cell.angle_gamma   90.00
#
_symmetry.space_group_name_H-M   'P 1'
#
loop_
_entity.id
_entity.type
_entity.pdbx_description
1 polymer ?
#
loop_
_entity_poly.entity_id
_entity_poly.type
_entity_poly.pdbx_seq_one_letter_code
_entity_poly.pdbx_strand_id
1 'polypeptide(L)'
;MERDMTYEKNNIGFDDHYREEDGGGIKCKNYELCQCILPTWWFDCKDNYLCTNCHMLFGTWGTKDKQYNKGKGVLEIVDNVECPVCLENRRSITQPNCQHTICIECFKRSYYGDDDTKNEPKFPYPDIEDEYHEDQFNEKWEIDYPLIKIYNQDHNKWNDEKDEKYHMEEYLRKCPLCRA
;
A
#
# COMPACT_ATOMS: atom_id res chain seq x y z
N MET A 1 10.40 -20.92 -8.96
CA MET A 1 10.51 -20.07 -10.17
C MET A 1 12.00 -19.82 -10.39
N GLU A 2 12.48 -19.46 -11.58
CA GLU A 2 13.88 -19.05 -11.72
C GLU A 2 14.03 -17.56 -11.42
N ARG A 3 15.17 -17.16 -10.84
CA ARG A 3 15.51 -15.75 -10.61
C ARG A 3 15.61 -15.01 -11.92
N ASP A 4 14.97 -13.85 -11.99
CA ASP A 4 15.00 -12.97 -13.15
C ASP A 4 16.03 -11.86 -12.92
N MET A 5 17.29 -12.17 -13.23
CA MET A 5 18.40 -11.24 -13.07
C MET A 5 18.26 -9.97 -13.94
N THR A 6 17.51 -10.04 -15.03
CA THR A 6 17.24 -8.88 -15.89
C THR A 6 16.26 -7.94 -15.20
N TYR A 7 15.19 -8.50 -14.61
CA TYR A 7 14.25 -7.74 -13.81
C TYR A 7 14.95 -7.05 -12.64
N GLU A 8 15.76 -7.76 -11.86
CA GLU A 8 16.47 -7.22 -10.69
C GLU A 8 17.31 -5.98 -11.07
N LYS A 9 18.08 -6.07 -12.15
CA LYS A 9 18.95 -4.98 -12.62
C LYS A 9 18.18 -3.75 -13.12
N ASN A 10 17.03 -3.95 -13.75
CA ASN A 10 16.25 -2.87 -14.36
C ASN A 10 15.25 -2.23 -13.38
N ASN A 11 15.03 -2.82 -12.20
CA ASN A 11 13.99 -2.41 -11.26
C ASN A 11 14.56 -2.08 -9.88
N ILE A 12 15.75 -1.46 -9.84
CA ILE A 12 16.30 -0.95 -8.58
C ILE A 12 15.45 0.25 -8.12
N GLY A 13 15.15 0.28 -6.82
CA GLY A 13 14.43 1.37 -6.15
C GLY A 13 15.13 1.77 -4.86
N PHE A 14 14.84 2.99 -4.41
CA PHE A 14 15.43 3.57 -3.21
C PHE A 14 14.36 4.14 -2.28
N ASP A 15 14.53 3.92 -0.98
CA ASP A 15 13.75 4.51 0.11
C ASP A 15 14.63 4.66 1.35
N ASP A 16 14.04 5.04 2.49
CA ASP A 16 14.76 5.27 3.75
C ASP A 16 15.49 4.01 4.27
N HIS A 17 15.03 2.82 3.88
CA HIS A 17 15.60 1.53 4.27
C HIS A 17 16.61 1.00 3.25
N TYR A 18 16.48 1.37 1.97
CA TYR A 18 17.31 0.92 0.86
C TYR A 18 17.90 2.10 0.11
N ARG A 19 18.98 2.66 0.64
CA ARG A 19 19.62 3.86 0.08
C ARG A 19 20.46 3.53 -1.14
N GLU A 20 20.76 4.56 -1.93
CA GLU A 20 21.61 4.44 -3.12
C GLU A 20 23.04 3.97 -2.77
N GLU A 21 23.56 4.42 -1.62
CA GLU A 21 24.88 4.03 -1.10
C GLU A 21 25.02 2.52 -0.81
N ASP A 22 23.91 1.85 -0.49
CA ASP A 22 23.86 0.41 -0.22
C ASP A 22 23.53 -0.43 -1.48
N GLY A 23 23.41 0.22 -2.64
CA GLY A 23 23.02 -0.41 -3.91
C GLY A 23 21.49 -0.54 -4.11
N GLY A 24 20.69 0.01 -3.19
CA GLY A 24 19.22 -0.01 -3.26
C GLY A 24 18.58 -1.38 -3.07
N GLY A 25 17.26 -1.42 -3.29
CA GLY A 25 16.47 -2.65 -3.27
C GLY A 25 15.78 -2.92 -4.61
N ILE A 26 14.97 -3.97 -4.68
CA ILE A 26 14.27 -4.40 -5.89
C ILE A 26 12.81 -3.97 -5.80
N LYS A 27 12.30 -3.19 -6.75
CA LYS A 27 10.90 -2.80 -6.80
C LYS A 27 9.98 -4.02 -6.92
N CYS A 28 8.88 -4.00 -6.17
CA CYS A 28 7.79 -4.97 -6.32
C CYS A 28 7.29 -5.02 -7.78
N LYS A 29 6.87 -6.17 -8.29
CA LYS A 29 6.26 -6.27 -9.64
C LYS A 29 4.96 -5.47 -9.79
N ASN A 30 4.33 -5.10 -8.67
CA ASN A 30 3.20 -4.19 -8.61
C ASN A 30 3.59 -2.83 -8.02
N TYR A 31 4.83 -2.36 -8.23
CA TYR A 31 5.38 -1.15 -7.62
C TYR A 31 4.54 0.11 -7.88
N GLU A 32 3.92 0.26 -9.06
CA GLU A 32 3.04 1.40 -9.33
C GLU A 32 1.82 1.47 -8.39
N LEU A 33 1.42 0.33 -7.83
CA LEU A 33 0.37 0.27 -6.82
C LEU A 33 0.90 0.52 -5.42
N CYS A 34 1.88 -0.28 -4.99
CA CYS A 34 2.27 -0.34 -3.58
C CYS A 34 3.52 0.45 -3.22
N GLN A 35 4.29 0.90 -4.22
CA GLN A 35 5.56 1.62 -4.08
C GLN A 35 6.59 0.92 -3.16
N CYS A 36 6.42 -0.40 -2.95
CA CYS A 36 7.26 -1.17 -2.04
C CYS A 36 8.56 -1.60 -2.71
N ILE A 37 9.67 -1.35 -2.03
CA ILE A 37 11.00 -1.83 -2.39
C ILE A 37 11.33 -3.04 -1.52
N LEU A 38 11.78 -4.09 -2.17
CA LEU A 38 12.09 -5.39 -1.59
C LEU A 38 13.59 -5.51 -1.36
N PRO A 39 14.02 -6.22 -0.31
CA PRO A 39 15.43 -6.53 -0.15
C PRO A 39 15.92 -7.44 -1.27
N THR A 40 17.22 -7.42 -1.56
CA THR A 40 17.83 -8.22 -2.63
C THR A 40 17.71 -9.73 -2.41
N TRP A 41 17.60 -10.18 -1.16
CA TRP A 41 17.38 -11.58 -0.78
C TRP A 41 15.90 -12.02 -0.86
N TRP A 42 14.97 -11.11 -1.19
CA TRP A 42 13.53 -11.39 -1.12
C TRP A 42 13.12 -12.60 -1.95
N PHE A 43 13.66 -12.73 -3.16
CA PHE A 43 13.36 -13.86 -4.03
C PHE A 43 13.77 -15.19 -3.39
N ASP A 44 14.93 -15.25 -2.76
CA ASP A 44 15.42 -16.48 -2.13
C ASP A 44 14.49 -16.93 -0.97
N CYS A 45 13.77 -15.98 -0.35
CA CYS A 45 12.79 -16.24 0.69
C CYS A 45 11.38 -16.55 0.16
N LYS A 46 10.92 -15.85 -0.89
CA LYS A 46 9.52 -15.84 -1.33
C LYS A 46 9.27 -16.47 -2.70
N ASP A 47 10.32 -16.77 -3.46
CA ASP A 47 10.27 -17.30 -4.84
C ASP A 47 9.43 -16.43 -5.81
N ASN A 48 9.34 -15.12 -5.53
CA ASN A 48 8.68 -14.12 -6.36
C ASN A 48 9.17 -12.70 -6.02
N TYR A 49 8.76 -11.71 -6.82
CA TYR A 49 9.07 -10.29 -6.63
C TYR A 49 7.84 -9.47 -6.26
N LEU A 50 6.88 -10.05 -5.54
CA LEU A 50 5.74 -9.33 -4.96
C LEU A 50 6.01 -9.09 -3.47
N CYS A 51 5.71 -7.89 -2.99
CA CYS A 51 5.69 -7.64 -1.56
C CYS A 51 4.61 -8.49 -0.88
N THR A 52 4.73 -8.71 0.43
CA THR A 52 3.76 -9.52 1.20
C THR A 52 2.33 -9.06 0.95
N ASN A 53 2.07 -7.75 0.98
CA ASN A 53 0.72 -7.21 0.80
C ASN A 53 0.18 -7.49 -0.61
N CYS A 54 0.97 -7.26 -1.67
CA CYS A 54 0.55 -7.57 -3.03
C CYS A 54 0.34 -9.07 -3.24
N HIS A 55 1.21 -9.90 -2.67
CA HIS A 55 1.07 -11.35 -2.78
C HIS A 55 -0.19 -11.85 -2.06
N MET A 56 -0.49 -11.32 -0.87
CA MET A 56 -1.67 -11.68 -0.10
C MET A 56 -2.97 -11.20 -0.75
N LEU A 57 -2.99 -9.95 -1.25
CA LEU A 57 -4.18 -9.34 -1.84
C LEU A 57 -4.47 -9.86 -3.26
N PHE A 58 -3.42 -9.95 -4.09
CA PHE A 58 -3.59 -10.16 -5.53
C PHE A 58 -3.08 -11.52 -6.00
N GLY A 59 -2.27 -12.21 -5.19
CA GLY A 59 -1.67 -13.50 -5.55
C GLY A 59 -2.60 -14.69 -5.41
N THR A 60 -2.03 -15.86 -5.68
CA THR A 60 -2.68 -17.15 -5.44
C THR A 60 -2.02 -17.81 -4.22
N TRP A 61 -2.79 -18.10 -3.19
CA TRP A 61 -2.29 -18.77 -1.98
C TRP A 61 -3.32 -19.74 -1.39
N GLY A 62 -2.82 -20.81 -0.77
CA GLY A 62 -3.61 -21.98 -0.40
C GLY A 62 -2.74 -23.13 0.09
N THR A 63 -3.37 -24.16 0.66
CA THR A 63 -2.75 -25.48 0.80
C THR A 63 -2.98 -26.29 -0.49
N LYS A 64 -2.23 -27.39 -0.67
CA LYS A 64 -2.41 -28.30 -1.82
C LYS A 64 -3.86 -28.79 -1.96
N ASP A 65 -4.57 -28.90 -0.84
CA ASP A 65 -5.94 -29.43 -0.78
C ASP A 65 -7.01 -28.33 -0.74
N LYS A 66 -6.65 -27.06 -0.45
CA LYS A 66 -7.57 -25.91 -0.38
C LYS A 66 -6.90 -24.62 -0.84
N GLN A 67 -7.32 -24.11 -2.00
CA GLN A 67 -6.99 -22.74 -2.41
C GLN A 67 -7.88 -21.74 -1.66
N TYR A 68 -7.27 -20.80 -0.93
CA TYR A 68 -7.97 -19.77 -0.18
C TYR A 68 -8.12 -18.47 -0.98
N ASN A 69 -7.18 -18.17 -1.86
CA ASN A 69 -7.25 -17.05 -2.79
C ASN A 69 -6.70 -17.42 -4.17
N LYS A 70 -7.33 -16.89 -5.22
CA LYS A 70 -6.94 -17.11 -6.62
C LYS A 70 -6.97 -15.80 -7.39
N GLY A 71 -5.87 -15.04 -7.28
CA GLY A 71 -5.61 -13.87 -8.12
C GLY A 71 -4.38 -14.04 -9.02
N LYS A 72 -4.22 -13.09 -9.96
CA LYS A 72 -3.13 -13.05 -10.96
C LYS A 72 -1.73 -12.81 -10.36
N GLY A 73 -1.64 -12.25 -9.15
CA GLY A 73 -0.41 -11.84 -8.50
C GLY A 73 0.16 -10.58 -9.13
N VAL A 74 0.93 -10.76 -10.20
CA VAL A 74 1.46 -9.65 -11.00
C VAL A 74 0.34 -9.12 -11.87
N LEU A 75 0.05 -7.82 -11.74
CA LEU A 75 -1.05 -7.19 -12.44
C LEU A 75 -0.52 -6.46 -13.68
N GLU A 76 -1.21 -6.66 -14.80
CA GLU A 76 -0.87 -6.04 -16.07
C GLU A 76 -1.26 -4.55 -16.07
N ILE A 77 -0.31 -3.70 -16.46
CA ILE A 77 -0.48 -2.25 -16.59
C ILE A 77 -0.68 -1.94 -18.07
N VAL A 78 -1.70 -1.15 -18.37
CA VAL A 78 -2.06 -0.74 -19.72
C VAL A 78 -2.13 0.78 -19.77
N ASP A 79 -1.41 1.39 -20.71
CA ASP A 79 -1.38 2.83 -20.87
C ASP A 79 -2.56 3.35 -21.70
N ASN A 80 -3.00 4.56 -21.38
CA ASN A 80 -3.97 5.35 -22.17
C ASN A 80 -5.29 4.62 -22.48
N VAL A 81 -5.90 4.02 -21.45
CA VAL A 81 -7.21 3.37 -21.53
C VAL A 81 -8.25 4.26 -20.83
N GLU A 82 -9.42 4.41 -21.44
CA GLU A 82 -10.55 5.09 -20.82
C GLU A 82 -11.04 4.28 -19.63
N CYS A 83 -11.00 4.87 -18.43
CA CYS A 83 -11.46 4.19 -17.24
C CYS A 83 -13.00 4.17 -17.18
N PRO A 84 -13.65 3.00 -17.07
CA PRO A 84 -15.11 2.92 -17.00
C PRO A 84 -15.72 3.44 -15.69
N VAL A 85 -14.90 3.90 -14.75
CA VAL A 85 -15.34 4.46 -13.46
C VAL A 85 -15.32 5.99 -13.48
N CYS A 86 -14.17 6.59 -13.83
CA CYS A 86 -14.03 8.06 -13.87
C CYS A 86 -14.19 8.66 -15.28
N LEU A 87 -14.29 7.82 -16.32
CA LEU A 87 -14.43 8.21 -17.74
C LEU A 87 -13.24 9.02 -18.27
N GLU A 88 -12.07 8.90 -17.65
CA GLU A 88 -10.83 9.55 -18.09
C GLU A 88 -9.84 8.56 -18.69
N ASN A 89 -9.08 9.00 -19.70
CA ASN A 89 -7.97 8.27 -20.27
C ASN A 89 -6.74 8.36 -19.36
N ARG A 90 -6.40 7.25 -18.73
CA ARG A 90 -5.30 7.19 -17.77
C ARG A 90 -4.56 5.85 -17.86
N ARG A 91 -3.38 5.82 -17.24
CA ARG A 91 -2.66 4.57 -16.97
C ARG A 91 -3.51 3.68 -16.06
N SER A 92 -3.70 2.46 -16.50
CA SER A 92 -4.71 1.54 -15.97
C SER A 92 -4.13 0.18 -15.67
N ILE A 93 -4.86 -0.60 -14.88
CA ILE A 93 -4.41 -1.89 -14.38
C ILE A 93 -5.52 -2.92 -14.46
N THR A 94 -5.16 -4.15 -14.82
CA THR A 94 -6.10 -5.27 -14.85
C THR A 94 -6.42 -5.73 -13.43
N GLN A 95 -7.68 -6.08 -13.22
CA GLN A 95 -8.19 -6.57 -11.95
C GLN A 95 -7.57 -7.93 -11.58
N PRO A 96 -7.32 -8.20 -10.28
CA PRO A 96 -6.65 -9.42 -9.84
C PRO A 96 -7.43 -10.70 -10.15
N ASN A 97 -8.76 -10.62 -10.20
CA ASN A 97 -9.66 -11.78 -10.27
C ASN A 97 -10.59 -11.78 -11.49
N CYS A 98 -10.45 -10.81 -12.42
CA CYS A 98 -11.22 -10.74 -13.66
C CYS A 98 -10.43 -10.01 -14.76
N GLN A 99 -11.01 -9.81 -15.94
CA GLN A 99 -10.33 -9.16 -17.08
C GLN A 99 -10.65 -7.66 -17.22
N HIS A 100 -11.37 -7.09 -16.26
CA HIS A 100 -11.67 -5.66 -16.29
C HIS A 100 -10.41 -4.84 -16.00
N THR A 101 -10.33 -3.68 -16.63
CA THR A 101 -9.24 -2.72 -16.50
C THR A 101 -9.82 -1.38 -16.06
N ILE A 102 -9.19 -0.76 -15.07
CA ILE A 102 -9.56 0.57 -14.57
C ILE A 102 -8.30 1.37 -14.28
N CYS A 103 -8.40 2.70 -14.22
CA CYS A 103 -7.24 3.53 -13.89
C CYS A 103 -6.67 3.17 -12.51
N ILE A 104 -5.37 3.41 -12.32
CA ILE A 104 -4.65 3.10 -11.08
C ILE A 104 -5.31 3.78 -9.87
N GLU A 105 -5.81 5.01 -10.01
CA GLU A 105 -6.47 5.71 -8.92
C GLU A 105 -7.80 5.06 -8.51
N CYS A 106 -8.67 4.73 -9.45
CA CYS A 106 -9.91 4.01 -9.15
C CYS A 106 -9.62 2.61 -8.59
N PHE A 107 -8.55 1.96 -9.04
CA PHE A 107 -8.08 0.70 -8.47
C PHE A 107 -7.67 0.89 -7.01
N LYS A 108 -6.83 1.89 -6.72
CA LYS A 108 -6.38 2.17 -5.36
C LYS A 108 -7.55 2.48 -4.43
N ARG A 109 -8.48 3.34 -4.88
CA ARG A 109 -9.71 3.65 -4.14
C ARG A 109 -10.53 2.40 -3.80
N SER A 110 -10.57 1.43 -4.71
CA SER A 110 -11.32 0.19 -4.51
C SER A 110 -10.61 -0.73 -3.50
N TYR A 111 -9.30 -0.93 -3.61
CA TYR A 111 -8.58 -1.94 -2.83
C TYR A 111 -7.93 -1.43 -1.54
N TYR A 112 -7.50 -0.18 -1.51
CA TYR A 112 -6.83 0.44 -0.36
C TYR A 112 -7.74 1.42 0.39
N GLY A 113 -8.93 1.72 -0.16
CA GLY A 113 -9.85 2.67 0.43
C GLY A 113 -9.50 4.12 0.09
N ASP A 114 -10.03 5.03 0.88
CA ASP A 114 -9.74 6.45 0.78
C ASP A 114 -8.52 6.78 1.66
N ASP A 115 -7.43 7.20 1.04
CA ASP A 115 -6.19 7.59 1.73
C ASP A 115 -6.17 9.11 2.00
N ASP A 116 -7.35 9.68 2.27
CA ASP A 116 -7.49 11.11 2.54
C ASP A 116 -6.90 11.46 3.91
N THR A 117 -5.67 11.96 3.91
CA THR A 117 -4.97 12.51 5.08
C THR A 117 -5.21 14.01 5.26
N LYS A 118 -6.08 14.64 4.46
CA LYS A 118 -6.29 16.11 4.48
C LYS A 118 -6.73 16.64 5.85
N ASN A 119 -7.48 15.83 6.61
CA ASN A 119 -7.98 16.18 7.93
C ASN A 119 -7.21 15.47 9.06
N GLU A 120 -6.07 14.86 8.76
CA GLU A 120 -5.20 14.25 9.77
C GLU A 120 -4.70 15.35 10.72
N PRO A 121 -4.88 15.18 12.05
CA PRO A 121 -4.34 16.11 13.03
C PRO A 121 -2.83 16.22 12.87
N LYS A 122 -2.31 17.45 12.95
CA LYS A 122 -0.86 17.70 12.85
C LYS A 122 -0.23 17.69 14.22
N PHE A 123 0.94 17.07 14.33
CA PHE A 123 1.70 17.09 15.57
C PHE A 123 2.02 18.54 15.97
N PRO A 124 1.75 18.95 17.23
CA PRO A 124 1.82 20.35 17.63
C PRO A 124 3.25 20.88 17.80
N TYR A 125 4.26 20.00 17.88
CA TYR A 125 5.64 20.37 18.16
C TYR A 125 6.63 19.69 17.19
N PRO A 126 6.83 20.23 15.98
CA PRO A 126 7.68 19.61 14.96
C PRO A 126 9.13 19.36 15.42
N ASP A 127 9.67 20.23 16.28
CA ASP A 127 11.08 20.14 16.74
C ASP A 127 11.37 18.94 17.66
N ILE A 128 10.33 18.28 18.19
CA ILE A 128 10.44 17.14 19.11
C ILE A 128 9.61 15.94 18.65
N GLU A 129 9.11 15.96 17.41
CA GLU A 129 8.22 14.91 16.86
C GLU A 129 8.92 13.55 16.83
N ASP A 130 10.16 13.50 16.32
CA ASP A 130 10.97 12.28 16.29
C ASP A 130 11.20 11.73 17.71
N GLU A 131 11.56 12.60 18.66
CA GLU A 131 11.80 12.22 20.05
C GLU A 131 10.51 11.68 20.72
N TYR A 132 9.37 12.29 20.43
CA TYR A 132 8.08 11.79 20.90
C TYR A 132 7.78 10.41 20.33
N HIS A 133 7.99 10.19 19.04
CA HIS A 133 7.72 8.89 18.41
C HIS A 133 8.68 7.79 18.87
N GLU A 134 9.90 8.14 19.28
CA GLU A 134 10.86 7.20 19.87
C GLU A 134 10.48 6.79 21.31
N ASP A 135 9.92 7.70 22.13
CA ASP A 135 9.61 7.45 23.53
C ASP A 135 8.24 8.02 23.97
N GLN A 136 7.15 7.51 23.41
CA GLN A 136 5.79 8.03 23.65
C GLN A 136 5.31 7.92 25.11
N PHE A 137 5.98 7.11 25.94
CA PHE A 137 5.58 6.86 27.33
C PHE A 137 6.29 7.77 28.34
N ASN A 138 7.14 8.68 27.88
CA ASN A 138 7.83 9.61 28.75
C ASN A 138 6.85 10.58 29.43
N GLU A 139 6.93 10.68 30.75
CA GLU A 139 6.06 11.55 31.55
C GLU A 139 6.19 13.03 31.17
N LYS A 140 7.34 13.45 30.61
CA LYS A 140 7.55 14.84 30.18
C LYS A 140 6.54 15.32 29.14
N TRP A 141 6.00 14.42 28.31
CA TRP A 141 5.01 14.77 27.29
C TRP A 141 3.69 15.23 27.90
N GLU A 142 3.35 14.72 29.08
CA GLU A 142 2.15 15.14 29.81
C GLU A 142 2.37 16.45 30.59
N ILE A 143 3.59 16.68 31.08
CA ILE A 143 3.95 17.82 31.95
C ILE A 143 4.30 19.06 31.12
N ASP A 144 5.25 18.93 30.21
CA ASP A 144 5.88 20.05 29.51
C ASP A 144 5.15 20.37 28.19
N TYR A 145 4.41 19.40 27.64
CA TYR A 145 3.82 19.48 26.29
C TYR A 145 2.31 19.20 26.29
N PRO A 146 1.49 19.99 26.98
CA PRO A 146 0.06 19.71 27.20
C PRO A 146 -0.77 19.59 25.91
N LEU A 147 -0.34 20.20 24.79
CA LEU A 147 -0.99 20.06 23.48
C LEU A 147 -0.87 18.65 22.90
N ILE A 148 0.13 17.84 23.29
CA ILE A 148 0.27 16.44 22.85
C ILE A 148 -0.96 15.62 23.28
N LYS A 149 -1.52 15.90 24.47
CA LYS A 149 -2.73 15.23 24.93
C LYS A 149 -3.95 15.52 24.03
N ILE A 150 -4.11 16.77 23.62
CA ILE A 150 -5.20 17.19 22.72
C ILE A 150 -4.98 16.55 21.34
N TYR A 151 -3.76 16.63 20.82
CA TYR A 151 -3.36 15.98 19.57
C TYR A 151 -3.70 14.48 19.57
N ASN A 152 -3.32 13.75 20.62
CA ASN A 152 -3.59 12.31 20.72
C ASN A 152 -5.09 12.01 20.74
N GLN A 153 -5.91 12.84 21.40
CA GLN A 153 -7.37 12.69 21.40
C GLN A 153 -7.96 12.92 20.01
N ASP A 154 -7.57 14.00 19.34
CA ASP A 154 -8.04 14.32 18.00
C ASP A 154 -7.57 13.26 16.99
N HIS A 155 -6.32 12.80 17.09
CA HIS A 155 -5.75 11.77 16.23
C HIS A 155 -6.45 10.42 16.41
N ASN A 156 -6.74 10.01 17.66
CA ASN A 156 -7.52 8.80 17.92
C ASN A 156 -8.93 8.89 17.32
N LYS A 157 -9.61 10.03 17.51
CA LYS A 157 -10.93 10.24 16.92
C LYS A 157 -10.90 10.18 15.39
N TRP A 158 -9.89 10.80 14.77
CA TRP A 158 -9.70 10.75 13.32
C TRP A 158 -9.45 9.31 12.83
N ASN A 159 -8.62 8.54 13.54
CA ASN A 159 -8.40 7.12 13.23
C ASN A 159 -9.69 6.30 13.34
N ASP A 160 -10.46 6.49 14.41
CA ASP A 160 -11.74 5.78 14.61
C ASP A 160 -12.72 6.09 13.46
N GLU A 161 -12.87 7.36 13.08
CA GLU A 161 -13.71 7.79 11.94
C GLU A 161 -13.23 7.20 10.60
N LYS A 162 -11.90 7.14 10.39
CA LYS A 162 -11.29 6.57 9.19
C LYS A 162 -11.54 5.05 9.12
N ASP A 163 -11.38 4.33 10.22
CA ASP A 163 -11.62 2.89 10.30
C ASP A 163 -13.10 2.56 10.10
N GLU A 164 -14.01 3.31 10.72
CA GLU A 164 -15.46 3.16 10.51
C GLU A 164 -15.82 3.33 9.03
N LYS A 165 -15.31 4.40 8.38
CA LYS A 165 -15.52 4.62 6.95
C LYS A 165 -14.97 3.47 6.11
N TYR A 166 -13.75 3.01 6.41
CA TYR A 166 -13.13 1.89 5.73
C TYR A 166 -14.01 0.64 5.81
N HIS A 167 -14.54 0.32 7.00
CA HIS A 167 -15.44 -0.82 7.22
C HIS A 167 -16.78 -0.67 6.49
N MET A 168 -17.40 0.52 6.51
CA MET A 168 -18.64 0.78 5.76
C MET A 168 -18.47 0.60 4.25
N GLU A 169 -17.25 0.82 3.75
CA GLU A 169 -16.89 0.74 2.35
C GLU A 169 -16.33 -0.63 1.92
N GLU A 170 -16.50 -1.69 2.72
CA GLU A 170 -15.99 -3.03 2.38
C GLU A 170 -16.51 -3.54 1.03
N TYR A 171 -17.76 -3.18 0.68
CA TYR A 171 -18.36 -3.51 -0.62
C TYR A 171 -17.59 -2.93 -1.82
N LEU A 172 -16.79 -1.88 -1.60
CA LEU A 172 -15.96 -1.26 -2.63
C LEU A 172 -14.72 -2.08 -2.98
N ARG A 173 -14.30 -3.03 -2.12
CA ARG A 173 -13.07 -3.84 -2.23
C ARG A 173 -13.15 -5.00 -3.23
N LYS A 174 -13.97 -4.82 -4.25
CA LYS A 174 -14.15 -5.74 -5.37
C LYS A 174 -14.06 -4.92 -6.65
N CYS A 175 -13.78 -5.60 -7.76
CA CYS A 175 -13.82 -4.97 -9.07
C CYS A 175 -15.15 -4.18 -9.23
N PRO A 176 -15.09 -2.86 -9.51
CA PRO A 176 -16.28 -2.02 -9.60
C PRO A 176 -17.23 -2.43 -10.73
N LEU A 177 -16.72 -3.14 -11.74
CA LEU A 177 -17.50 -3.65 -12.87
C LEU A 177 -18.07 -5.05 -12.63
N CYS A 178 -17.52 -5.82 -11.68
CA CYS A 178 -18.06 -7.13 -11.31
C CYS A 178 -19.06 -7.07 -10.15
N ARG A 179 -19.09 -5.96 -9.41
CA ARG A 179 -20.08 -5.72 -8.34
C ARG A 179 -21.35 -5.02 -8.85
N ALA A 180 -21.33 -4.53 -10.09
CA ALA A 180 -22.49 -3.95 -10.76
C ALA A 180 -23.51 -5.04 -11.10
#